data_AF-A0A0Q9N7N4-F1
#
_entry.id   AF-A0A0Q9N7N4-F1
#
_cell.length_a   1.000
_cell.length_b   1.000
_cell.length_c   1.000
_cell.angle_alpha   90.00
_cell.angle_beta   90.00
_cell.angle_gamma   90.00
#
_symmetry.space_group_name_H-M   'P 1'
#
loop_
_entity.id
_entity.type
_entity.pdbx_description
1 polymer ?
#
loop_
_entity_poly.entity_id
_entity_poly.type
_entity_poly.pdbx_seq_one_letter_code
_entity_poly.pdbx_strand_id
1 'polypeptide(L)'
;MHVSRRLLFASACWEVARPRTALNAGHLLIRLTNPAMAFDLRSATDWLHCHNTARQALAEVLGAGRCTVMFAHQWHPIGAAIGEPEAESSTPTFHVFGRWDAEPVTPGEQLRLPVQRRVPAAAEELSEYDGGLRTALRRLAVARPAEPVPPVEGTLPELTARTPNFKAGAHHTVLAPALPPAPGGPGLTPGHLLALAAAVEILAARPGVTGLSCLAPEPGPGGLEVHAMGRSAGESRNPMQEFLDLPEVSQALL
;
A
#
# COMPACT_ATOMS: atom_id res chain seq x y z
N MET A 1 -11.10 -16.31 -16.95
CA MET A 1 -12.00 -16.42 -15.78
C MET A 1 -11.61 -15.34 -14.78
N HIS A 2 -12.54 -14.49 -14.34
CA HIS A 2 -12.25 -13.57 -13.23
C HIS A 2 -12.17 -14.38 -11.95
N VAL A 3 -11.02 -14.35 -11.27
CA VAL A 3 -10.91 -14.92 -9.93
C VAL A 3 -11.73 -14.02 -9.01
N SER A 4 -12.85 -14.54 -8.48
CA SER A 4 -13.56 -13.88 -7.38
C SER A 4 -12.55 -13.60 -6.26
N ARG A 5 -12.62 -12.42 -5.65
CA ARG A 5 -11.72 -12.03 -4.55
C ARG A 5 -11.64 -13.16 -3.53
N ARG A 6 -10.41 -13.53 -3.17
CA ARG A 6 -10.17 -14.62 -2.22
C ARG A 6 -9.69 -14.02 -0.91
N LEU A 7 -10.52 -14.16 0.12
CA LEU A 7 -10.12 -13.84 1.49
C LEU A 7 -8.96 -14.76 1.91
N LEU A 8 -7.91 -14.17 2.46
CA LEU A 8 -6.78 -14.91 3.03
C LEU A 8 -6.83 -14.85 4.55
N PHE A 9 -7.14 -13.68 5.11
CA PHE A 9 -7.23 -13.45 6.55
C PHE A 9 -8.16 -12.27 6.83
N ALA A 10 -8.93 -12.34 7.91
CA ALA A 10 -9.77 -11.25 8.37
C ALA A 10 -9.40 -10.93 9.83
N SER A 11 -9.17 -9.65 10.10
CA SER A 11 -9.00 -9.11 11.44
C SER A 11 -10.25 -8.34 11.87
N ALA A 12 -10.16 -7.55 12.94
CA ALA A 12 -11.29 -6.86 13.53
C ALA A 12 -11.86 -5.72 12.67
N CYS A 13 -11.00 -5.02 11.91
CA CYS A 13 -11.34 -3.85 11.10
C CYS A 13 -10.94 -4.04 9.64
N TRP A 14 -9.84 -4.75 9.39
CA TRP A 14 -9.25 -4.94 8.08
C TRP A 14 -9.16 -6.42 7.70
N GLU A 15 -9.20 -6.71 6.41
CA GLU A 15 -8.97 -8.02 5.82
C GLU A 15 -7.77 -8.00 4.87
N VAL A 16 -7.03 -9.11 4.86
CA VAL A 16 -6.01 -9.41 3.85
C VAL A 16 -6.63 -10.34 2.81
N ALA A 17 -6.60 -9.92 1.55
CA ALA A 17 -7.23 -10.65 0.45
C ALA A 17 -6.40 -10.61 -0.82
N ARG A 18 -6.74 -11.50 -1.76
CA ARG A 18 -6.25 -11.46 -3.13
C ARG A 18 -7.11 -10.47 -3.95
N PRO A 19 -6.51 -9.45 -4.60
CA PRO A 19 -7.24 -8.63 -5.57
C PRO A 19 -7.85 -9.46 -6.70
N ARG A 20 -8.84 -8.92 -7.43
CA ARG A 20 -9.49 -9.61 -8.55
C ARG A 20 -8.53 -9.82 -9.72
N THR A 21 -7.65 -8.85 -9.96
CA THR A 21 -6.66 -8.86 -11.03
C THR A 21 -5.26 -8.85 -10.42
N ALA A 22 -4.80 -10.04 -10.05
CA ALA A 22 -3.45 -10.23 -9.53
C ALA A 22 -2.39 -9.87 -10.53
N LEU A 23 -1.38 -9.09 -10.13
CA LEU A 23 -0.25 -8.85 -11.02
C LEU A 23 0.79 -9.97 -10.89
N ASN A 24 0.95 -10.51 -9.68
CA ASN A 24 1.75 -11.69 -9.36
C ASN A 24 1.26 -12.31 -8.03
N ALA A 25 1.90 -13.39 -7.59
CA ALA A 25 1.61 -14.06 -6.32
C ALA A 25 1.85 -13.18 -5.07
N GLY A 26 2.79 -12.23 -5.15
CA GLY A 26 3.11 -11.32 -4.04
C GLY A 26 2.19 -10.11 -3.89
N HIS A 27 1.23 -9.91 -4.81
CA HIS A 27 0.29 -8.81 -4.75
C HIS A 27 -0.90 -9.19 -3.83
N LEU A 28 -1.15 -8.42 -2.78
CA LEU A 28 -2.25 -8.59 -1.82
C LEU A 28 -3.05 -7.28 -1.66
N LEU A 29 -4.23 -7.35 -1.05
CA LEU A 29 -4.98 -6.20 -0.56
C LEU A 29 -5.00 -6.21 0.96
N ILE A 30 -4.95 -5.03 1.55
CA ILE A 30 -5.48 -4.74 2.89
C ILE A 30 -6.70 -3.86 2.69
N ARG A 31 -7.88 -4.37 3.01
CA ARG A 31 -9.15 -3.69 2.72
C ARG A 31 -10.00 -3.59 3.98
N LEU A 32 -10.74 -2.51 4.11
CA LEU A 32 -11.62 -2.31 5.25
C LEU A 32 -12.80 -3.30 5.16
N THR A 33 -13.13 -3.99 6.24
CA THR A 33 -14.21 -4.99 6.24
C THR A 33 -15.59 -4.34 6.14
N ASN A 34 -15.74 -3.14 6.71
CA ASN A 34 -16.94 -2.32 6.64
C ASN A 34 -16.59 -0.89 6.19
N PRO A 35 -17.06 -0.42 5.02
CA PRO A 35 -16.73 0.92 4.51
C PRO A 35 -17.20 2.08 5.41
N ALA A 36 -18.14 1.84 6.33
CA ALA A 36 -18.61 2.86 7.29
C ALA A 36 -17.71 2.99 8.53
N MET A 37 -16.70 2.13 8.69
CA MET A 37 -15.82 2.18 9.85
C MET A 37 -14.86 3.38 9.77
N ALA A 38 -14.78 4.14 10.86
CA ALA A 38 -13.85 5.26 10.94
C ALA A 38 -12.39 4.78 10.96
N PHE A 39 -11.49 5.59 10.41
CA PHE A 39 -10.05 5.37 10.55
C PHE A 39 -9.52 6.01 11.84
N ASP A 40 -9.88 5.41 12.97
CA ASP A 40 -9.45 5.80 14.31
C ASP A 40 -8.24 4.98 14.79
N LEU A 41 -7.81 5.18 16.04
CA LEU A 41 -6.67 4.47 16.62
C LEU A 41 -6.82 2.94 16.57
N ARG A 42 -8.04 2.42 16.78
CA ARG A 42 -8.32 0.99 16.73
C ARG A 42 -8.16 0.48 15.30
N SER A 43 -8.75 1.17 14.33
CA SER A 43 -8.63 0.82 12.91
C SER A 43 -7.19 0.92 12.41
N ALA A 44 -6.44 1.95 12.80
CA ALA A 44 -5.03 2.12 12.45
C ALA A 44 -4.14 1.02 13.07
N THR A 45 -4.41 0.64 14.31
CA THR A 45 -3.72 -0.48 14.97
C THR A 45 -3.97 -1.80 14.26
N ASP A 46 -5.23 -2.06 13.91
CA ASP A 46 -5.62 -3.27 13.20
C ASP A 46 -5.07 -3.31 11.77
N TRP A 47 -5.02 -2.17 11.07
CA TRP A 47 -4.36 -2.06 9.77
C TRP A 47 -2.88 -2.41 9.88
N LEU A 48 -2.17 -1.85 10.87
CA LEU A 48 -0.75 -2.12 11.09
C LEU A 48 -0.50 -3.58 11.45
N HIS A 49 -1.42 -4.21 12.18
CA HIS A 49 -1.38 -5.64 12.43
C HIS A 49 -1.48 -6.43 11.11
N CYS A 50 -2.52 -6.17 10.30
CA CYS A 50 -2.70 -6.82 9.01
C CYS A 50 -1.49 -6.63 8.08
N HIS A 51 -0.94 -5.42 8.00
CA HIS A 51 0.24 -5.11 7.20
C HIS A 51 1.47 -5.91 7.63
N ASN A 52 1.78 -5.90 8.93
CA ASN A 52 2.96 -6.60 9.44
C ASN A 52 2.84 -8.13 9.28
N THR A 53 1.66 -8.68 9.53
CA THR A 53 1.37 -10.11 9.34
C THR A 53 1.45 -10.48 7.86
N ALA A 54 0.91 -9.67 6.95
CA ALA A 54 0.99 -9.89 5.50
C ALA A 54 2.45 -9.85 5.01
N ARG A 55 3.23 -8.87 5.43
CA ARG A 55 4.65 -8.75 5.09
C ARG A 55 5.45 -9.98 5.52
N GLN A 56 5.25 -10.44 6.76
CA GLN A 56 5.93 -11.64 7.26
C GLN A 56 5.45 -12.91 6.53
N ALA A 57 4.17 -13.06 6.25
CA ALA A 57 3.65 -14.19 5.49
C ALA A 57 4.21 -14.22 4.05
N LEU A 58 4.34 -13.06 3.39
CA LEU A 58 4.98 -12.95 2.08
C LEU A 58 6.46 -13.35 2.14
N ALA A 59 7.18 -12.93 3.20
CA ALA A 59 8.57 -13.33 3.42
C ALA A 59 8.71 -14.84 3.62
N GLU A 60 7.84 -15.46 4.42
CA GLU A 60 7.89 -16.90 4.71
C GLU A 60 7.49 -17.78 3.52
N VAL A 61 6.51 -17.37 2.73
CA VAL A 61 5.94 -18.20 1.65
C VAL A 61 6.64 -17.97 0.32
N LEU A 62 6.99 -16.72 0.01
CA LEU A 62 7.56 -16.32 -1.29
C LEU A 62 9.04 -15.94 -1.19
N GLY A 63 9.62 -15.86 0.01
CA GLY A 63 10.95 -15.30 0.19
C GLY A 63 11.00 -13.79 -0.05
N ALA A 64 9.85 -13.09 0.09
CA ALA A 64 9.79 -11.66 -0.15
C ALA A 64 10.70 -10.88 0.82
N GLY A 65 11.70 -10.19 0.27
CA GLY A 65 12.63 -9.36 1.04
C GLY A 65 12.18 -7.91 1.17
N ARG A 66 11.25 -7.47 0.32
CA ARG A 66 10.70 -6.11 0.33
C ARG A 66 9.19 -6.09 0.10
N CYS A 67 8.49 -5.10 0.63
CA CYS A 67 7.07 -4.85 0.37
C CYS A 67 6.77 -3.37 0.05
N THR A 68 6.03 -3.12 -1.01
CA THR A 68 5.58 -1.77 -1.37
C THR A 68 4.06 -1.66 -1.19
N VAL A 69 3.60 -0.56 -0.57
CA VAL A 69 2.18 -0.27 -0.40
C VAL A 69 1.75 0.82 -1.38
N MET A 70 0.63 0.63 -2.06
CA MET A 70 0.02 1.64 -2.94
C MET A 70 -1.48 1.75 -2.66
N PHE A 71 -2.01 2.97 -2.66
CA PHE A 71 -3.42 3.22 -2.44
C PHE A 71 -3.87 4.51 -3.13
N ALA A 72 -5.16 4.60 -3.40
CA ALA A 72 -5.79 5.82 -3.92
C ALA A 72 -6.62 6.48 -2.81
N HIS A 73 -6.58 7.81 -2.73
CA HIS A 73 -7.41 8.60 -1.80
C HIS A 73 -8.26 9.61 -2.56
N GLN A 74 -9.58 9.53 -2.42
CA GLN A 74 -10.55 10.33 -3.20
C GLN A 74 -10.34 10.25 -4.74
N TRP A 75 -9.60 9.24 -5.20
CA TRP A 75 -9.26 9.03 -6.60
C TRP A 75 -9.76 7.67 -7.07
N HIS A 76 -10.25 7.62 -8.30
CA HIS A 76 -10.59 6.39 -8.98
C HIS A 76 -9.82 6.35 -10.29
N PRO A 77 -8.90 5.40 -10.49
CA PRO A 77 -8.22 5.23 -11.77
C PRO A 77 -9.26 4.99 -12.88
N ILE A 78 -9.39 5.92 -13.82
CA ILE A 78 -10.29 5.81 -14.98
C ILE A 78 -9.46 5.56 -16.25
N GLY A 79 -10.02 4.83 -17.22
CA GLY A 79 -9.42 4.63 -18.54
C GLY A 79 -8.26 3.64 -18.54
N ALA A 80 -7.05 4.09 -18.90
CA ALA A 80 -5.88 3.22 -19.00
C ALA A 80 -5.26 2.87 -17.64
N ALA A 81 -5.53 3.66 -16.58
CA ALA A 81 -5.06 3.45 -15.20
C ALA A 81 -3.56 3.12 -15.08
N ILE A 82 -2.72 3.70 -15.95
CA ILE A 82 -1.28 3.39 -15.98
C ILE A 82 -0.63 3.85 -14.67
N GLY A 83 0.22 3.00 -14.12
CA GLY A 83 0.90 3.20 -12.85
C GLY A 83 0.05 2.96 -11.61
N GLU A 84 -1.23 2.61 -11.78
CA GLU A 84 -2.13 2.32 -10.66
C GLU A 84 -2.72 0.92 -10.79
N PRO A 85 -2.98 0.21 -9.68
CA PRO A 85 -3.74 -1.02 -9.70
C PRO A 85 -5.17 -0.73 -10.16
N GLU A 86 -5.86 -1.78 -10.62
CA GLU A 86 -7.27 -1.65 -10.92
C GLU A 86 -8.06 -1.35 -9.65
N ALA A 87 -9.04 -0.44 -9.76
CA ALA A 87 -9.87 -0.09 -8.63
C ALA A 87 -10.71 -1.28 -8.18
N GLU A 88 -10.57 -1.66 -6.91
CA GLU A 88 -11.27 -2.82 -6.38
C GLU A 88 -12.72 -2.44 -5.98
N SER A 89 -12.96 -1.33 -5.28
CA SER A 89 -14.34 -0.93 -4.92
C SER A 89 -14.36 0.49 -4.36
N SER A 90 -15.54 0.95 -3.92
CA SER A 90 -15.68 2.16 -3.09
C SER A 90 -15.17 2.00 -1.64
N THR A 91 -14.64 0.83 -1.27
CA THR A 91 -14.08 0.59 0.07
C THR A 91 -12.60 0.99 0.11
N PRO A 92 -12.13 1.69 1.16
CA PRO A 92 -10.70 1.95 1.35
C PRO A 92 -9.86 0.67 1.21
N THR A 93 -8.87 0.72 0.31
CA THR A 93 -8.10 -0.44 -0.12
C THR A 93 -6.64 -0.04 -0.33
N PHE A 94 -5.75 -0.85 0.22
CA PHE A 94 -4.30 -0.73 0.04
C PHE A 94 -3.81 -1.96 -0.69
N HIS A 95 -3.07 -1.75 -1.77
CA HIS A 95 -2.37 -2.80 -2.50
C HIS A 95 -0.99 -2.99 -1.88
N VAL A 96 -0.65 -4.22 -1.55
CA VAL A 96 0.66 -4.61 -1.03
C VAL A 96 1.35 -5.45 -2.08
N PHE A 97 2.60 -5.14 -2.40
CA PHE A 97 3.41 -5.85 -3.38
C PHE A 97 4.67 -6.40 -2.71
N GLY A 98 4.68 -7.70 -2.43
CA GLY A 98 5.89 -8.42 -2.02
C GLY A 98 6.85 -8.60 -3.20
N ARG A 99 8.15 -8.42 -2.97
CA ARG A 99 9.23 -8.53 -3.96
C ARG A 99 10.23 -9.61 -3.55
N TRP A 100 10.57 -10.51 -4.46
CA TRP A 100 11.52 -11.61 -4.25
C TRP A 100 12.30 -11.89 -5.54
N ASP A 101 13.52 -12.42 -5.41
CA ASP A 101 14.47 -12.54 -6.54
C ASP A 101 13.98 -13.47 -7.68
N ALA A 102 13.09 -14.42 -7.36
CA ALA A 102 12.55 -15.39 -8.31
C ALA A 102 11.15 -15.00 -8.82
N GLU A 103 10.77 -13.72 -8.75
CA GLU A 103 9.45 -13.31 -9.24
C GLU A 103 9.36 -13.41 -10.77
N PRO A 104 8.30 -14.02 -11.32
CA PRO A 104 8.20 -14.25 -12.76
C PRO A 104 7.92 -12.95 -13.55
N VAL A 105 7.25 -12.00 -12.91
CA VAL A 105 6.88 -10.70 -13.46
C VAL A 105 6.87 -9.70 -12.32
N THR A 106 7.53 -8.55 -12.54
CA THR A 106 7.54 -7.48 -11.53
C THR A 106 6.24 -6.68 -11.58
N PRO A 107 5.71 -6.20 -10.44
CA PRO A 107 4.54 -5.32 -10.43
C PRO A 107 4.72 -4.05 -11.27
N GLY A 108 5.93 -3.50 -11.29
CA GLY A 108 6.28 -2.30 -12.05
C GLY A 108 6.10 -2.49 -13.56
N GLU A 109 6.52 -3.63 -14.12
CA GLU A 109 6.32 -3.94 -15.54
C GLU A 109 4.84 -3.97 -15.91
N GLN A 110 4.01 -4.60 -15.07
CA GLN A 110 2.57 -4.65 -15.30
C GLN A 110 1.91 -3.26 -15.13
N LEU A 111 2.32 -2.49 -14.12
CA LEU A 111 1.76 -1.17 -13.84
C LEU A 111 2.10 -0.16 -14.95
N ARG A 112 3.24 -0.29 -15.63
CA ARG A 112 3.61 0.51 -16.81
C ARG A 112 2.66 0.31 -18.00
N LEU A 113 1.94 -0.82 -18.05
CA LEU A 113 0.99 -1.11 -19.11
C LEU A 113 -0.39 -0.50 -18.82
N PRO A 114 -1.14 -0.10 -19.87
CA PRO A 114 -2.59 0.13 -19.74
C PRO A 114 -3.26 -1.10 -19.13
N VAL A 115 -4.26 -0.90 -18.26
CA VAL A 115 -4.94 -2.00 -17.55
C VAL A 115 -5.45 -3.10 -18.49
N GLN A 116 -5.91 -2.74 -19.69
CA GLN A 116 -6.42 -3.68 -20.70
C GLN A 116 -5.33 -4.58 -21.32
N ARG A 117 -4.05 -4.22 -21.15
CA ARG A 117 -2.88 -4.96 -21.65
C ARG A 117 -2.14 -5.71 -20.56
N ARG A 118 -2.55 -5.57 -19.30
CA ARG A 118 -1.96 -6.31 -18.19
C ARG A 118 -2.34 -7.78 -18.29
N VAL A 119 -1.42 -8.64 -17.88
CA VAL A 119 -1.63 -10.08 -17.83
C VAL A 119 -1.69 -10.47 -16.37
N PRO A 120 -2.88 -10.78 -15.82
CA PRO A 120 -2.98 -11.21 -14.44
C PRO A 120 -2.28 -12.55 -14.21
N ALA A 121 -1.79 -12.76 -12.99
CA ALA A 121 -1.25 -14.05 -12.56
C ALA A 121 -2.28 -15.17 -12.74
N ALA A 122 -1.81 -16.36 -13.08
CA ALA A 122 -2.67 -17.51 -13.33
C ALA A 122 -3.39 -17.96 -12.04
N ALA A 123 -4.64 -18.43 -12.17
CA ALA A 123 -5.42 -18.84 -11.00
C ALA A 123 -4.79 -20.02 -10.25
N GLU A 124 -4.09 -20.89 -10.98
CA GLU A 124 -3.38 -22.07 -10.49
C GLU A 124 -2.15 -21.66 -9.69
N GLU A 125 -1.35 -20.73 -10.22
CA GLU A 125 -0.19 -20.13 -9.52
C GLU A 125 -0.64 -19.47 -8.21
N LEU A 126 -1.70 -18.66 -8.25
CA LEU A 126 -2.23 -18.05 -7.03
C LEU A 126 -2.72 -19.09 -6.02
N SER A 127 -3.35 -20.17 -6.50
CA SER A 127 -3.85 -21.23 -5.63
C SER A 127 -2.74 -22.00 -4.91
N GLU A 128 -1.58 -22.16 -5.54
CA GLU A 128 -0.39 -22.79 -4.97
C GLU A 128 0.07 -22.05 -3.71
N TYR A 129 0.20 -20.72 -3.79
CA TYR A 129 0.69 -19.90 -2.68
C TYR A 129 -0.39 -19.56 -1.65
N ASP A 130 -1.65 -19.44 -2.06
CA ASP A 130 -2.79 -19.08 -1.21
C ASP A 130 -2.90 -19.98 0.05
N GLY A 131 -2.63 -21.28 -0.07
CA GLY A 131 -2.68 -22.22 1.06
C GLY A 131 -1.61 -21.92 2.12
N GLY A 132 -0.39 -21.66 1.66
CA GLY A 132 0.74 -21.25 2.49
C GLY A 132 0.48 -19.91 3.17
N LEU A 133 0.01 -18.92 2.40
CA LEU A 133 -0.31 -17.58 2.91
C LEU A 133 -1.39 -17.62 3.99
N ARG A 134 -2.50 -18.35 3.78
CA ARG A 134 -3.55 -18.50 4.81
C ARG A 134 -3.01 -19.10 6.10
N THR A 135 -2.14 -20.10 5.98
CA THR A 135 -1.54 -20.79 7.13
C THR A 135 -0.60 -19.86 7.89
N ALA A 136 0.31 -19.19 7.18
CA ALA A 136 1.25 -18.22 7.74
C ALA A 136 0.52 -17.05 8.42
N LEU A 137 -0.44 -16.41 7.72
CA LEU A 137 -1.23 -15.30 8.25
C LEU A 137 -1.93 -15.66 9.57
N ARG A 138 -2.60 -16.82 9.64
CA ARG A 138 -3.28 -17.28 10.86
C ARG A 138 -2.31 -17.54 11.99
N ARG A 139 -1.18 -18.20 11.72
CA ARG A 139 -0.15 -18.48 12.73
C ARG A 139 0.43 -17.19 13.30
N LEU A 140 0.83 -16.26 12.42
CA LEU A 140 1.44 -14.99 12.78
C LEU A 140 0.48 -14.07 13.54
N ALA A 141 -0.80 -14.09 13.17
CA ALA A 141 -1.83 -13.33 13.88
C ALA A 141 -2.00 -13.77 15.34
N VAL A 142 -1.83 -15.07 15.64
CA VAL A 142 -1.92 -15.62 17.01
C VAL A 142 -0.61 -15.46 17.79
N ALA A 143 0.54 -15.51 17.12
CA ALA A 143 1.85 -15.49 17.77
C ALA A 143 2.25 -14.13 18.37
N ARG A 144 1.57 -13.04 17.99
CA ARG A 144 1.85 -11.71 18.55
C ARG A 144 1.15 -11.56 19.90
N PRO A 145 1.88 -11.35 21.02
CA PRO A 145 1.25 -10.93 22.26
C PRO A 145 0.46 -9.65 22.00
N ALA A 146 -0.69 -9.48 22.63
CA ALA A 146 -1.38 -8.20 22.62
C ALA A 146 -0.46 -7.15 23.26
N GLU A 147 0.34 -6.47 22.44
CA GLU A 147 1.07 -5.30 22.91
C GLU A 147 0.01 -4.31 23.39
N PRO A 148 0.09 -3.82 24.64
CA PRO A 148 -0.83 -2.81 25.09
C PRO A 148 -0.71 -1.65 24.11
N VAL A 149 -1.83 -1.30 23.46
CA VAL A 149 -1.89 -0.09 22.63
C VAL A 149 -1.56 1.04 23.60
N PRO A 150 -0.39 1.70 23.47
CA PRO A 150 -0.12 2.82 24.34
C PRO A 150 -1.25 3.82 24.11
N PRO A 151 -1.86 4.37 25.18
CA PRO A 151 -2.80 5.45 24.99
C PRO A 151 -2.08 6.53 24.19
N VAL A 152 -2.74 7.09 23.17
CA VAL A 152 -2.25 8.29 22.49
C VAL A 152 -2.50 9.45 23.45
N GLU A 153 -1.81 9.45 24.58
CA GLU A 153 -1.66 10.60 25.47
C GLU A 153 -0.52 11.43 24.90
N GLY A 154 -0.85 12.24 23.88
CA GLY A 154 0.12 13.11 23.22
C GLY A 154 -0.35 13.62 21.87
N THR A 155 0.29 14.69 21.42
CA THR A 155 0.20 15.19 20.04
C THR A 155 0.60 14.07 19.08
N LEU A 156 -0.12 13.93 17.96
CA LEU A 156 0.25 12.99 16.89
C LEU A 156 1.71 13.22 16.46
N PRO A 157 2.44 12.17 16.02
CA PRO A 157 3.79 12.34 15.51
C PRO A 157 3.83 13.39 14.40
N GLU A 158 4.84 14.26 14.44
CA GLU A 158 5.01 15.30 13.44
C GLU A 158 5.47 14.68 12.11
N LEU A 159 4.82 15.11 11.03
CA LEU A 159 5.19 14.74 9.66
C LEU A 159 5.71 15.98 8.93
N THR A 160 6.76 15.76 8.14
CA THR A 160 7.25 16.74 7.18
C THR A 160 6.66 16.44 5.80
N ALA A 161 6.22 17.50 5.13
CA ALA A 161 5.83 17.46 3.73
C ALA A 161 6.88 18.20 2.92
N ARG A 162 7.48 17.54 1.93
CA ARG A 162 8.52 18.15 1.09
C ARG A 162 8.28 17.91 -0.38
N THR A 163 8.86 18.78 -1.20
CA THR A 163 8.95 18.54 -2.64
C THR A 163 10.00 17.45 -2.89
N PRO A 164 9.70 16.42 -3.68
CA PRO A 164 10.68 15.40 -4.03
C PRO A 164 11.77 15.98 -4.92
N ASN A 165 12.96 15.37 -4.86
CA ASN A 165 14.08 15.71 -5.73
C ASN A 165 13.72 15.56 -7.21
N PHE A 166 12.94 14.52 -7.53
CA PHE A 166 12.37 14.30 -8.86
C PHE A 166 10.85 14.42 -8.79
N LYS A 167 10.33 15.41 -9.51
CA LYS A 167 8.91 15.74 -9.50
C LYS A 167 8.17 14.92 -10.56
N ALA A 168 7.06 14.31 -10.16
CA ALA A 168 6.17 13.55 -11.05
C ALA A 168 4.82 14.26 -11.09
N GLY A 169 4.52 14.97 -12.18
CA GLY A 169 3.37 15.87 -12.25
C GLY A 169 3.43 17.09 -11.32
N ALA A 170 2.43 17.96 -11.39
CA ALA A 170 2.44 19.27 -10.72
C ALA A 170 2.32 19.20 -9.18
N HIS A 171 1.70 18.14 -8.65
CA HIS A 171 1.31 18.01 -7.24
C HIS A 171 1.94 16.79 -6.56
N HIS A 172 3.22 16.51 -6.83
CA HIS A 172 3.99 15.48 -6.10
C HIS A 172 4.49 16.02 -4.76
N THR A 173 4.20 15.32 -3.66
CA THR A 173 4.68 15.62 -2.32
C THR A 173 5.14 14.33 -1.64
N VAL A 174 6.24 14.39 -0.89
CA VAL A 174 6.69 13.28 -0.05
C VAL A 174 6.37 13.62 1.40
N LEU A 175 5.67 12.71 2.07
CA LEU A 175 5.39 12.74 3.49
C LEU A 175 6.36 11.79 4.21
N ALA A 176 7.01 12.27 5.26
CA ALA A 176 7.88 11.45 6.10
C ALA A 176 7.81 11.90 7.56
N PRO A 177 8.05 11.02 8.54
CA PRO A 177 8.24 11.43 9.93
C PRO A 177 9.30 12.53 10.05
N ALA A 178 9.04 13.55 10.88
CA ALA A 178 9.98 14.67 11.07
C ALA A 178 11.29 14.24 11.74
N LEU A 179 11.21 13.20 12.57
CA LEU A 179 12.35 12.61 13.27
C LEU A 179 12.57 11.17 12.77
N PRO A 180 13.84 10.73 12.65
CA PRO A 180 14.13 9.34 12.34
C PRO A 180 13.58 8.43 13.46
N PRO A 181 13.20 7.18 13.14
CA PRO A 181 12.78 6.23 14.17
C PRO A 181 13.90 6.02 15.19
N ALA A 182 13.55 5.98 16.47
CA ALA A 182 14.51 5.68 17.53
C ALA A 182 15.15 4.30 17.27
N PRO A 183 16.48 4.14 17.46
CA PRO A 183 17.12 2.83 17.32
C PRO A 183 16.46 1.80 18.24
N GLY A 184 15.94 0.71 17.67
CA GLY A 184 15.23 -0.34 18.41
C GLY A 184 13.81 0.02 18.86
N GLY A 185 13.30 1.21 18.52
CA GLY A 185 11.90 1.56 18.71
C GLY A 185 10.98 0.79 17.77
N PRO A 186 9.67 0.68 18.08
CA PRO A 186 8.71 0.18 17.11
C PRO A 186 8.82 1.08 15.87
N GLY A 187 8.80 0.46 14.68
CA GLY A 187 8.84 1.21 13.42
C GLY A 187 7.61 2.10 13.24
N LEU A 188 6.87 1.92 12.15
CA LEU A 188 5.61 2.64 11.97
C LEU A 188 4.65 2.35 13.14
N THR A 189 4.07 3.40 13.74
CA THR A 189 3.09 3.27 14.85
C THR A 189 1.68 3.65 14.37
N PRO A 190 0.62 3.26 15.10
CA PRO A 190 -0.73 3.71 14.78
C PRO A 190 -0.88 5.24 14.76
N GLY A 191 -0.19 5.96 15.65
CA GLY A 191 -0.17 7.42 15.65
C GLY A 191 0.41 8.01 14.36
N HIS A 192 1.46 7.41 13.81
CA HIS A 192 2.00 7.83 12.51
C HIS A 192 1.01 7.60 11.37
N LEU A 193 0.24 6.50 11.40
CA LEU A 193 -0.80 6.24 10.39
C LEU A 193 -1.93 7.28 10.46
N LEU A 194 -2.34 7.68 11.67
CA LEU A 194 -3.33 8.75 11.86
C LEU A 194 -2.81 10.11 11.37
N ALA A 195 -1.55 10.43 11.67
CA ALA A 195 -0.90 11.64 11.16
C ALA A 195 -0.82 11.62 9.62
N LEU A 196 -0.47 10.48 9.02
CA LEU A 196 -0.40 10.31 7.57
C LEU A 196 -1.78 10.48 6.93
N ALA A 197 -2.82 9.90 7.52
CA ALA A 197 -4.19 10.05 7.05
C ALA A 197 -4.62 11.53 7.05
N ALA A 198 -4.34 12.26 8.14
CA ALA A 198 -4.63 13.69 8.23
C ALA A 198 -3.86 14.51 7.18
N ALA A 199 -2.57 14.21 6.99
CA ALA A 199 -1.75 14.88 5.99
C ALA A 199 -2.27 14.61 4.56
N VAL A 200 -2.59 13.36 4.23
CA VAL A 200 -3.16 12.96 2.93
C VAL A 200 -4.48 13.69 2.66
N GLU A 201 -5.34 13.86 3.65
CA GLU A 201 -6.58 14.64 3.51
C GLU A 201 -6.30 16.11 3.15
N ILE A 202 -5.32 16.73 3.82
CA ILE A 202 -4.90 18.11 3.51
C ILE A 202 -4.33 18.21 2.08
N LEU A 203 -3.55 17.22 1.63
CA LEU A 203 -3.01 17.19 0.27
C LEU A 203 -4.12 17.07 -0.79
N ALA A 204 -5.15 16.28 -0.51
CA ALA A 204 -6.28 16.08 -1.42
C ALA A 204 -7.16 17.33 -1.56
N ALA A 205 -7.24 18.16 -0.52
CA ALA A 205 -7.98 19.42 -0.52
C ALA A 205 -7.30 20.57 -1.30
N ARG A 206 -6.14 20.34 -1.92
CA ARG A 206 -5.40 21.38 -2.65
C ARG A 206 -6.14 21.81 -3.93
N PRO A 207 -6.11 23.11 -4.29
CA PRO A 207 -6.68 23.57 -5.55
C PRO A 207 -6.08 22.83 -6.76
N GLY A 208 -6.96 22.34 -7.65
CA GLY A 208 -6.57 21.59 -8.85
C GLY A 208 -6.36 20.09 -8.64
N VAL A 209 -6.44 19.59 -7.41
CA VAL A 209 -6.37 18.16 -7.07
C VAL A 209 -7.80 17.63 -6.86
N THR A 210 -8.13 16.52 -7.50
CA THR A 210 -9.41 15.81 -7.30
C THR A 210 -9.26 14.51 -6.51
N GLY A 211 -8.02 14.10 -6.24
CA GLY A 211 -7.68 12.93 -5.46
C GLY A 211 -6.18 12.65 -5.52
N LEU A 212 -5.72 11.59 -4.88
CA LEU A 212 -4.32 11.24 -4.78
C LEU A 212 -4.10 9.79 -5.19
N SER A 213 -3.00 9.55 -5.90
CA SER A 213 -2.34 8.24 -5.95
C SER A 213 -1.19 8.28 -4.94
N CYS A 214 -1.10 7.29 -4.06
CA CYS A 214 -0.11 7.24 -3.00
C CYS A 214 0.71 5.96 -3.09
N LEU A 215 2.04 6.07 -2.92
CA LEU A 215 2.96 4.94 -2.88
C LEU A 215 3.92 5.08 -1.69
N ALA A 216 4.07 4.01 -0.93
CA ALA A 216 4.99 3.90 0.19
C ALA A 216 5.86 2.64 0.01
N PRO A 217 7.12 2.79 -0.43
CA PRO A 217 8.06 1.67 -0.45
C PRO A 217 8.37 1.21 0.98
N GLU A 218 8.85 -0.03 1.15
CA GLU A 218 9.34 -0.45 2.47
C GLU A 218 10.43 0.52 2.94
N PRO A 219 10.40 0.98 4.20
CA PRO A 219 11.37 1.94 4.70
C PRO A 219 12.79 1.40 4.52
N GLY A 220 13.56 2.09 3.69
CA GLY A 220 15.01 1.94 3.62
C GLY A 220 15.70 2.61 4.82
N PRO A 221 17.03 2.80 4.76
CA PRO A 221 17.79 3.50 5.81
C PRO A 221 17.26 4.90 6.15
N GLY A 222 16.53 5.55 5.22
CA GLY A 222 15.92 6.87 5.40
C GLY A 222 14.57 6.88 6.14
N GLY A 223 14.02 5.73 6.51
CA GLY A 223 12.72 5.63 7.17
C GLY A 223 11.54 5.57 6.20
N LEU A 224 10.32 5.68 6.74
CA LEU A 224 9.09 5.61 5.94
C LEU A 224 8.91 6.90 5.13
N GLU A 225 8.71 6.74 3.83
CA GLU A 225 8.33 7.83 2.93
C GLU A 225 7.03 7.45 2.19
N VAL A 226 6.09 8.38 2.15
CA VAL A 226 4.86 8.25 1.36
C VAL A 226 4.88 9.30 0.26
N HIS A 227 5.01 8.84 -0.97
CA HIS A 227 4.85 9.66 -2.16
C HIS A 227 3.36 9.83 -2.43
N ALA A 228 2.88 11.06 -2.38
CA ALA A 228 1.51 11.44 -2.72
C ALA A 228 1.51 12.28 -4.00
N MET A 229 0.83 11.78 -5.01
CA MET A 229 0.74 12.40 -6.34
C MET A 229 -0.68 12.90 -6.55
N GLY A 230 -0.84 14.22 -6.61
CA GLY A 230 -2.13 14.85 -6.92
C GLY A 230 -2.61 14.51 -8.32
N ARG A 231 -3.84 14.03 -8.38
CA ARG A 231 -4.56 13.61 -9.58
C ARG A 231 -5.66 14.58 -9.95
N SER A 232 -6.03 14.63 -11.21
CA SER A 232 -7.12 15.44 -11.75
C SER A 232 -7.84 14.69 -12.87
N ALA A 233 -9.14 14.88 -13.07
CA ALA A 233 -9.82 14.26 -14.22
C ALA A 233 -9.35 14.84 -15.59
N GLY A 234 -8.72 16.02 -15.58
CA GLY A 234 -8.29 16.74 -16.79
C GLY A 234 -6.77 16.76 -17.03
N GLU A 235 -6.00 15.85 -16.43
CA GLU A 235 -4.54 15.78 -16.63
C GLU A 235 -4.18 15.53 -18.09
N SER A 236 -3.31 16.37 -18.66
CA SER A 236 -2.73 16.11 -19.98
C SER A 236 -1.66 15.02 -19.98
N ARG A 237 -1.10 14.71 -18.79
CA ARG A 237 -0.06 13.70 -18.56
C ARG A 237 -0.32 13.01 -17.23
N ASN A 238 -0.19 11.69 -17.20
CA ASN A 238 -0.41 10.89 -16.00
C ASN A 238 0.84 10.94 -15.09
N PRO A 239 0.77 11.54 -13.88
CA PRO A 239 1.90 11.63 -12.96
C PRO A 239 2.48 10.26 -12.58
N MET A 240 1.68 9.21 -12.56
CA MET A 240 2.14 7.87 -12.19
C MET A 240 3.06 7.25 -13.25
N GLN A 241 2.92 7.64 -14.53
CA GLN A 241 3.87 7.22 -15.57
C GLN A 241 5.25 7.79 -15.33
N GLU A 242 5.32 9.11 -15.09
CA GLU A 242 6.58 9.79 -14.78
C GLU A 242 7.21 9.25 -13.49
N PHE A 243 6.37 8.94 -12.50
CA PHE A 243 6.80 8.37 -11.24
C PHE A 243 7.43 6.99 -11.40
N LEU A 244 6.85 6.11 -12.22
CA LEU A 244 7.39 4.77 -12.49
C LEU A 244 8.74 4.79 -13.19
N ASP A 245 9.05 5.87 -13.92
CA ASP A 245 10.34 6.06 -14.58
C ASP A 245 11.45 6.55 -13.64
N LEU A 246 11.13 6.90 -12.39
CA LEU A 246 12.12 7.31 -11.40
C LEU A 246 12.94 6.10 -10.90
N PRO A 247 14.27 6.22 -10.75
CA PRO A 247 15.13 5.11 -10.31
C PRO A 247 14.74 4.51 -8.95
N GLU A 248 14.34 5.34 -7.98
CA GLU A 248 13.98 4.89 -6.63
C GLU A 248 12.66 4.10 -6.62
N VAL A 249 11.73 4.46 -7.49
CA VAL A 249 10.42 3.80 -7.65
C VAL A 249 10.55 2.55 -8.50
N SER A 250 11.41 2.63 -9.52
CA SER A 250 11.87 1.49 -10.30
C SER A 250 12.40 0.43 -9.34
N GLN A 251 13.31 0.69 -8.41
CA GLN A 251 13.78 -0.35 -7.47
C GLN A 251 12.74 -0.89 -6.47
N ALA A 252 11.66 -0.14 -6.21
CA ALA A 252 10.60 -0.56 -5.30
C ALA A 252 9.54 -1.45 -5.98
N LEU A 253 9.37 -1.32 -7.29
CA LEU A 253 8.35 -2.01 -8.09
C LEU A 253 8.89 -2.87 -9.26
N LEU A 254 10.11 -2.59 -9.74
CA LEU A 254 10.96 -3.34 -10.67
C LEU A 254 12.15 -3.95 -9.92
#